data_AF-A0A5C3QGN2-F1
#
_entry.id   AF-A0A5C3QGN2-F1
#
_cell.length_a   1.000
_cell.length_b   1.000
_cell.length_c   1.000
_cell.angle_alpha   90.00
_cell.angle_beta   90.00
_cell.angle_gamma   90.00
#
_symmetry.space_group_name_H-M   'P 1'
#
loop_
_entity.id
_entity.type
_entity.pdbx_description
1 polymer ?
#
loop_
_entity_poly.entity_id
_entity_poly.type
_entity_poly.pdbx_seq_one_letter_code
_entity_poly.pdbx_strand_id
1 'polypeptide(L)'
;MHPGSVFTHSKVRFITVQLELDAHCCSAPNPFDYGEKYPEDAWGKEFDDDARVWKVYMDEAELFDVELTEGWKDTVDVLLVFAGLFSAVVATLIGLSIQALQPDYAQATVVVLLELVALQRAIASGNAAVDVPTSSFTLDTPISPSALDRWVNGHWFTSLAFSLCTALIATIIKQWIQQYRTFTFGSTMKRVFHRQFRHMGLNKWRVPVIIALLPSLLHASLFLFLAGMSLFLLPL
;
A
#
# COMPACT_ATOMS: atom_id res chain seq x y z
N MET A 1 10.48 -67.58 -9.59
CA MET A 1 11.65 -66.92 -10.22
C MET A 1 11.36 -65.42 -10.25
N HIS A 2 11.77 -64.71 -9.20
CA HIS A 2 11.54 -63.27 -9.04
C HIS A 2 12.79 -62.50 -9.52
N PRO A 3 12.69 -61.64 -10.55
CA PRO A 3 13.78 -60.79 -10.98
C PRO A 3 13.75 -59.50 -10.14
N GLY A 4 14.37 -59.51 -8.97
CA GLY A 4 14.29 -58.38 -8.01
C GLY A 4 15.62 -57.86 -7.46
N SER A 5 16.76 -58.50 -7.71
CA SER A 5 18.01 -58.21 -6.96
C SER A 5 19.09 -57.45 -7.73
N VAL A 6 18.92 -57.14 -9.02
CA VAL A 6 19.98 -56.47 -9.82
C VAL A 6 19.84 -54.94 -9.84
N PHE A 7 18.68 -54.40 -9.47
CA PHE A 7 18.39 -52.96 -9.58
C PHE A 7 18.85 -52.11 -8.39
N THR A 8 19.23 -52.73 -7.27
CA THR A 8 19.62 -52.00 -6.03
C THR A 8 21.10 -51.62 -6.01
N HIS A 9 22.00 -52.46 -6.55
CA HIS A 9 23.44 -52.19 -6.53
C HIS A 9 23.89 -51.05 -7.47
N SER A 10 23.20 -50.87 -8.60
CA SER A 10 23.52 -49.82 -9.58
C SER A 10 23.09 -48.42 -9.09
N LYS A 11 21.95 -48.34 -8.40
CA LYS A 11 21.46 -47.09 -7.79
C LYS A 11 22.35 -46.63 -6.63
N VAL A 12 22.82 -47.54 -5.79
CA VAL A 12 23.73 -47.19 -4.69
C VAL A 12 25.06 -46.70 -5.25
N ARG A 13 25.63 -47.37 -6.27
CA ARG A 13 26.87 -46.92 -6.92
C ARG A 13 26.71 -45.56 -7.61
N PHE A 14 25.55 -45.27 -8.21
CA PHE A 14 25.26 -43.93 -8.77
C PHE A 14 25.16 -42.85 -7.69
N ILE A 15 24.57 -43.16 -6.53
CA ILE A 15 24.47 -42.22 -5.40
C ILE A 15 25.85 -42.00 -4.75
N THR A 16 26.67 -43.04 -4.62
CA THR A 16 28.05 -42.91 -4.11
C THR A 16 28.95 -42.14 -5.06
N VAL A 17 28.84 -42.37 -6.38
CA VAL A 17 29.58 -41.60 -7.40
C VAL A 17 29.09 -40.16 -7.51
N GLN A 18 27.78 -39.89 -7.32
CA GLN A 18 27.25 -38.54 -7.26
C GLN A 18 27.73 -37.81 -5.99
N LEU A 19 27.72 -38.47 -4.83
CA LEU A 19 28.24 -37.90 -3.58
C LEU A 19 29.77 -37.72 -3.61
N GLU A 20 30.53 -38.57 -4.31
CA GLU A 20 31.97 -38.38 -4.56
C GLU A 20 32.24 -37.31 -5.63
N LEU A 21 31.38 -37.13 -6.65
CA LEU A 21 31.45 -36.01 -7.59
C LEU A 21 31.11 -34.68 -6.91
N ASP A 22 30.16 -34.67 -5.98
CA ASP A 22 29.79 -33.50 -5.19
C ASP A 22 30.86 -33.16 -4.13
N ALA A 23 31.61 -34.17 -3.63
CA ALA A 23 32.75 -33.97 -2.73
C ALA A 23 34.02 -33.52 -3.46
N HIS A 24 34.16 -33.81 -4.76
CA HIS A 24 35.25 -33.36 -5.63
C HIS A 24 34.93 -32.11 -6.45
N CYS A 25 33.69 -31.61 -6.41
CA CYS A 25 33.38 -30.28 -6.91
C CYS A 25 34.01 -29.28 -5.93
N CYS A 26 35.09 -28.65 -6.37
CA CYS A 26 35.82 -27.61 -5.66
C CYS A 26 34.86 -26.80 -4.79
N SER A 27 35.11 -26.76 -3.47
CA SER A 27 34.47 -25.83 -2.56
C SER A 27 34.34 -24.50 -3.30
N ALA A 28 33.11 -24.12 -3.67
CA ALA A 28 32.90 -22.88 -4.39
C ALA A 28 33.62 -21.78 -3.59
N PRO A 29 34.47 -20.94 -4.22
CA PRO A 29 35.18 -19.89 -3.51
C PRO A 29 34.18 -19.12 -2.67
N ASN A 30 34.42 -19.03 -1.36
CA ASN A 30 33.49 -18.36 -0.46
C ASN A 30 33.34 -16.92 -0.96
N PRO A 31 32.15 -16.46 -1.38
CA PRO A 31 31.97 -15.13 -1.95
C PRO A 31 32.27 -14.01 -0.94
N PHE A 32 32.34 -14.34 0.35
CA PHE A 32 32.70 -13.47 1.46
C PHE A 32 34.17 -13.58 1.88
N ASP A 33 34.99 -14.41 1.21
CA ASP A 33 36.43 -14.40 1.42
C ASP A 33 37.08 -13.23 0.69
N TYR A 34 37.09 -12.09 1.37
CA TYR A 34 37.73 -10.88 0.88
C TYR A 34 39.25 -10.98 0.81
N GLY A 35 39.86 -12.01 1.44
CA GLY A 35 41.27 -12.39 1.34
C GLY A 35 41.65 -12.77 -0.08
N GLU A 36 40.85 -13.65 -0.67
CA GLU A 36 41.04 -14.10 -2.04
C GLU A 36 40.50 -13.10 -3.07
N LYS A 37 39.39 -12.41 -2.75
CA LYS A 37 38.71 -11.49 -3.68
C LYS A 37 39.51 -10.23 -3.99
N TYR A 38 40.24 -9.69 -3.01
CA TYR A 38 41.04 -8.49 -3.17
C TYR A 38 42.47 -8.70 -2.62
N PRO A 39 43.52 -8.52 -3.43
CA PRO A 39 44.90 -8.67 -2.97
C PRO A 39 45.23 -7.60 -1.92
N GLU A 40 46.22 -7.90 -1.07
CA GLU A 40 46.73 -6.93 -0.09
C GLU A 40 47.28 -5.68 -0.78
N ASP A 41 46.98 -4.52 -0.19
CA ASP A 41 47.50 -3.24 -0.68
C ASP A 41 49.00 -3.14 -0.36
N ALA A 42 49.73 -2.38 -1.17
CA ALA A 42 51.13 -2.08 -0.88
C ALA A 42 51.28 -1.34 0.46
N TRP A 43 52.40 -1.55 1.14
CA TRP A 43 52.69 -0.87 2.41
C TRP A 43 52.54 0.66 2.28
N GLY A 44 51.71 1.25 3.14
CA GLY A 44 51.38 2.69 3.12
C GLY A 44 50.31 3.12 2.10
N LYS A 45 49.73 2.18 1.35
CA LYS A 45 48.62 2.41 0.40
C LYS A 45 47.26 1.87 0.90
N GLU A 46 47.21 1.40 2.13
CA GLU A 46 46.01 0.84 2.79
C GLU A 46 44.85 1.84 2.94
N PHE A 47 45.12 3.14 2.85
CA PHE A 47 44.12 4.21 2.89
C PHE A 47 43.98 4.97 1.58
N ASP A 48 44.61 4.49 0.49
CA ASP A 48 44.49 5.13 -0.81
C ASP A 48 43.03 5.07 -1.31
N ASP A 49 42.71 5.92 -2.29
CA ASP A 49 41.36 6.12 -2.81
C ASP A 49 40.66 4.82 -3.29
N ASP A 50 41.45 3.82 -3.68
CA ASP A 50 41.01 2.50 -4.15
C ASP A 50 41.57 1.33 -3.33
N ALA A 51 41.94 1.60 -2.06
CA ALA A 51 42.38 0.58 -1.12
C ALA A 51 41.34 -0.53 -0.93
N ARG A 52 41.83 -1.73 -0.61
CA ARG A 52 41.05 -2.94 -0.36
C ARG A 52 39.94 -2.70 0.66
N VAL A 53 40.21 -1.95 1.73
CA VAL A 53 39.21 -1.67 2.78
C VAL A 53 37.93 -1.02 2.23
N TRP A 54 38.05 -0.10 1.26
CA TRP A 54 36.90 0.57 0.66
C TRP A 54 36.10 -0.36 -0.26
N LYS A 55 36.79 -1.30 -0.93
CA LYS A 55 36.16 -2.31 -1.80
C LYS A 55 35.38 -3.32 -0.98
N VAL A 56 35.99 -3.83 0.10
CA VAL A 56 35.33 -4.73 1.06
C VAL A 56 34.11 -4.06 1.69
N TYR A 57 34.24 -2.81 2.14
CA TYR A 57 33.10 -2.05 2.65
C TYR A 57 31.99 -1.90 1.60
N MET A 58 32.34 -1.58 0.35
CA MET A 58 31.36 -1.42 -0.73
C MET A 58 30.56 -2.69 -0.97
N ASP A 59 31.21 -3.85 -1.00
CA ASP A 59 30.55 -5.14 -1.20
C ASP A 59 29.56 -5.46 -0.07
N GLU A 60 29.99 -5.32 1.18
CA GLU A 60 29.13 -5.53 2.35
C GLU A 60 27.98 -4.52 2.41
N ALA A 61 28.27 -3.26 2.12
CA ALA A 61 27.25 -2.21 2.07
C ALA A 61 26.24 -2.45 0.95
N GLU A 62 26.68 -2.95 -0.22
CA GLU A 62 25.79 -3.26 -1.33
C GLU A 62 24.84 -4.41 -0.97
N LEU A 63 25.33 -5.47 -0.33
CA LEU A 63 24.50 -6.58 0.14
C LEU A 63 23.41 -6.08 1.10
N PHE A 64 23.80 -5.30 2.10
CA PHE A 64 22.87 -4.70 3.06
C PHE A 64 21.85 -3.77 2.37
N ASP A 65 22.31 -2.95 1.42
CA ASP A 65 21.46 -1.99 0.72
C ASP A 65 20.45 -2.70 -0.18
N VAL A 66 20.83 -3.80 -0.84
CA VAL A 66 19.91 -4.63 -1.62
C VAL A 66 18.82 -5.19 -0.72
N GLU A 67 19.20 -5.88 0.36
CA GLU A 67 18.24 -6.50 1.28
C GLU A 67 17.26 -5.47 1.86
N LEU A 68 17.78 -4.32 2.32
CA LEU A 68 16.97 -3.25 2.88
C LEU A 68 16.00 -2.65 1.84
N THR A 69 16.52 -2.32 0.65
CA THR A 69 15.73 -1.62 -0.36
C THR A 69 14.70 -2.52 -1.05
N GLU A 70 15.01 -3.80 -1.22
CA GLU A 70 14.06 -4.80 -1.74
C GLU A 70 12.91 -5.01 -0.77
N GLY A 71 13.17 -5.22 0.52
CA GLY A 71 12.11 -5.39 1.52
C GLY A 71 11.19 -4.17 1.63
N TRP A 72 11.76 -2.96 1.54
CA TRP A 72 10.96 -1.73 1.50
C TRP A 72 10.14 -1.61 0.22
N LYS A 73 10.76 -1.89 -0.93
CA LYS A 73 10.09 -1.84 -2.23
C LYS A 73 8.92 -2.81 -2.30
N ASP A 74 9.09 -4.05 -1.85
CA ASP A 74 8.04 -5.07 -1.84
C ASP A 74 6.86 -4.64 -0.98
N THR A 75 7.13 -4.14 0.23
CA THR A 75 6.10 -3.60 1.13
C THR A 75 5.33 -2.46 0.47
N VAL A 76 6.05 -1.50 -0.12
CA VAL A 76 5.46 -0.32 -0.76
C VAL A 76 4.68 -0.69 -2.03
N ASP A 77 5.15 -1.67 -2.81
CA ASP A 77 4.47 -2.18 -4.00
C ASP A 77 3.11 -2.80 -3.64
N VAL A 78 3.08 -3.65 -2.61
CA VAL A 78 1.83 -4.28 -2.12
C VAL A 78 0.85 -3.22 -1.62
N LEU A 79 1.32 -2.27 -0.82
CA LEU A 79 0.46 -1.20 -0.28
C LEU A 79 -0.10 -0.30 -1.39
N LEU A 80 0.67 -0.04 -2.45
CA LEU A 80 0.22 0.80 -3.57
C LEU A 80 -0.89 0.12 -4.36
N VAL A 81 -0.77 -1.19 -4.62
CA VAL A 81 -1.82 -1.98 -5.28
C VAL A 81 -3.08 -1.99 -4.43
N PHE A 82 -2.95 -2.25 -3.13
CA PHE A 82 -4.09 -2.24 -2.23
C PHE A 82 -4.75 -0.87 -2.17
N ALA A 83 -3.97 0.20 -1.98
CA ALA A 83 -4.48 1.57 -1.93
C ALA A 83 -5.23 1.93 -3.22
N GLY A 84 -4.70 1.55 -4.39
CA GLY A 84 -5.39 1.76 -5.67
C GLY A 84 -6.73 1.05 -5.77
N LEU A 85 -6.77 -0.24 -5.44
CA LEU A 85 -7.99 -1.05 -5.48
C LEU A 85 -9.03 -0.55 -4.47
N PHE A 86 -8.61 -0.29 -3.23
CA PHE A 86 -9.48 0.25 -2.18
C PHE A 86 -10.04 1.63 -2.58
N SER A 87 -9.20 2.52 -3.12
CA SER A 87 -9.64 3.84 -3.58
C SER A 87 -10.67 3.75 -4.69
N ALA A 88 -10.52 2.80 -5.63
CA ALA A 88 -11.49 2.58 -6.69
C ALA A 88 -12.86 2.15 -6.13
N VAL A 89 -12.88 1.18 -5.21
CA VAL A 89 -14.11 0.70 -4.57
C VAL A 89 -14.79 1.82 -3.78
N VAL A 90 -14.05 2.56 -2.95
CA VAL A 90 -14.58 3.67 -2.16
C VAL A 90 -15.09 4.80 -3.08
N ALA A 91 -14.36 5.13 -4.15
CA ALA A 91 -14.79 6.14 -5.11
C ALA A 91 -16.09 5.76 -5.83
N THR A 92 -16.27 4.48 -6.18
CA THR A 92 -17.54 3.99 -6.75
C THR A 92 -18.68 4.14 -5.74
N LEU A 93 -18.48 3.74 -4.49
CA LEU A 93 -19.51 3.85 -3.44
C LEU A 93 -19.88 5.32 -3.16
N ILE A 94 -18.89 6.20 -3.08
CA ILE A 94 -19.10 7.65 -2.99
C ILE A 94 -19.91 8.16 -4.18
N GLY A 95 -19.57 7.72 -5.40
CA GLY A 95 -20.30 8.11 -6.61
C GLY A 95 -21.79 7.74 -6.56
N LEU A 96 -22.11 6.59 -5.96
CA LEU A 96 -23.48 6.15 -5.73
C LEU A 96 -24.16 6.95 -4.60
N SER A 97 -23.46 7.24 -3.50
CA SER A 97 -24.04 7.92 -2.34
C SER A 97 -24.13 9.44 -2.46
N ILE A 98 -23.39 10.07 -3.37
CA ILE A 98 -23.54 11.51 -3.65
C ILE A 98 -24.98 11.84 -4.06
N GLN A 99 -25.68 10.91 -4.70
CA GLN A 99 -27.10 11.07 -5.03
C GLN A 99 -27.97 11.18 -3.77
N ALA A 100 -27.62 10.48 -2.68
CA ALA A 100 -28.31 10.59 -1.40
C ALA A 100 -28.04 11.93 -0.68
N LEU A 101 -27.00 12.68 -1.06
CA LEU A 101 -26.82 14.05 -0.57
C LEU A 101 -27.70 15.07 -1.31
N GLN A 102 -28.22 14.70 -2.47
CA GLN A 102 -29.12 15.57 -3.21
C GLN A 102 -30.52 15.51 -2.59
N PRO A 103 -31.27 16.63 -2.61
CA PRO A 103 -32.69 16.62 -2.31
C PRO A 103 -33.43 15.56 -3.13
N ASP A 104 -34.21 14.70 -2.46
CA ASP A 104 -35.10 13.76 -3.15
C ASP A 104 -36.35 14.50 -3.66
N TYR A 105 -36.23 15.07 -4.85
CA TYR A 105 -37.35 15.72 -5.53
C TYR A 105 -38.47 14.74 -5.91
N ALA A 106 -38.18 13.45 -6.06
CA ALA A 106 -39.21 12.45 -6.35
C ALA A 106 -40.08 12.21 -5.11
N GLN A 107 -39.48 12.02 -3.94
CA GLN A 107 -40.21 11.92 -2.68
C GLN A 107 -40.97 13.22 -2.37
N ALA A 108 -40.35 14.39 -2.60
CA ALA A 108 -41.05 15.67 -2.46
C ALA A 108 -42.29 15.75 -3.35
N THR A 109 -42.17 15.32 -4.61
CA THR A 109 -43.29 15.29 -5.56
C THR A 109 -44.39 14.35 -5.09
N VAL A 110 -44.06 13.15 -4.59
CA VAL A 110 -45.04 12.19 -4.05
C VAL A 110 -45.78 12.77 -2.85
N VAL A 111 -45.08 13.41 -1.92
CA VAL A 111 -45.69 14.05 -0.74
C VAL A 111 -46.67 15.14 -1.16
N VAL A 112 -46.28 16.02 -2.09
CA VAL A 112 -47.15 17.10 -2.60
C VAL A 112 -48.35 16.53 -3.38
N LEU A 113 -48.16 15.48 -4.17
CA LEU A 113 -49.27 14.81 -4.87
C LEU A 113 -50.26 14.16 -3.91
N LEU A 114 -49.77 13.52 -2.83
CA LEU A 114 -50.63 12.94 -1.80
C LEU A 114 -51.44 14.02 -1.07
N GLU A 115 -50.85 15.18 -0.78
CA GLU A 115 -51.56 16.34 -0.24
C GLU A 115 -52.63 16.84 -1.20
N LEU A 116 -52.32 16.99 -2.49
CA LEU A 116 -53.29 17.41 -3.51
C LEU A 116 -54.47 16.44 -3.60
N VAL A 117 -54.21 15.13 -3.56
CA VAL A 117 -55.26 14.09 -3.56
C VAL A 117 -56.07 14.10 -2.26
N ALA A 118 -55.46 14.44 -1.12
CA ALA A 118 -56.16 14.59 0.15
C ALA A 118 -57.08 15.81 0.15
N LEU A 119 -56.62 16.95 -0.39
CA LEU A 119 -57.43 18.16 -0.61
C LEU A 119 -58.63 17.89 -1.51
N GLN A 120 -58.41 17.22 -2.64
CA GLN A 120 -59.51 16.84 -3.55
C GLN A 120 -60.55 15.95 -2.86
N ARG A 121 -60.11 14.97 -2.06
CA ARG A 121 -61.02 14.12 -1.27
C ARG A 121 -61.80 14.90 -0.21
N ALA A 122 -61.14 15.81 0.51
CA ALA A 122 -61.80 16.65 1.52
C ALA A 122 -62.91 17.51 0.90
N ILE A 123 -62.61 18.20 -0.21
CA ILE A 123 -63.58 19.01 -0.96
C ILE A 123 -64.74 18.14 -1.47
N ALA A 124 -64.45 16.97 -2.04
CA ALA A 124 -65.48 16.06 -2.54
C ALA A 124 -66.40 15.51 -1.42
N SER A 125 -65.89 15.40 -0.19
CA SER A 125 -66.66 14.98 0.99
C SER A 125 -67.42 16.11 1.70
N GLY A 126 -67.29 17.37 1.23
CA GLY A 126 -67.92 18.54 1.84
C GLY A 126 -67.19 19.10 3.07
N ASN A 127 -65.97 18.63 3.35
CA ASN A 127 -65.12 19.14 4.42
C ASN A 127 -64.33 20.37 3.95
N ALA A 128 -63.93 21.23 4.89
CA ALA A 128 -63.12 22.41 4.57
C ALA A 128 -61.68 22.00 4.21
N ALA A 129 -61.10 22.66 3.21
CA ALA A 129 -59.69 22.43 2.82
C ALA A 129 -58.69 22.67 3.96
N VAL A 130 -59.08 23.46 4.97
CA VAL A 130 -58.27 23.77 6.16
C VAL A 130 -58.08 22.57 7.08
N ASP A 131 -58.94 21.56 7.01
CA ASP A 131 -58.87 20.36 7.86
C ASP A 131 -57.87 19.32 7.33
N VAL A 132 -57.29 19.53 6.15
CA VAL A 132 -56.30 18.63 5.55
C VAL A 132 -54.92 18.92 6.15
N PRO A 133 -54.20 17.91 6.67
CA PRO A 133 -52.83 18.09 7.13
C PRO A 133 -51.96 18.63 6.01
N THR A 134 -51.42 19.84 6.21
CA THR A 134 -50.45 20.44 5.29
C THR A 134 -49.21 19.56 5.19
N SER A 135 -48.68 19.40 3.97
CA SER A 135 -47.45 18.62 3.82
C SER A 135 -46.30 19.24 4.60
N SER A 136 -45.35 18.40 5.03
CA SER A 136 -44.13 18.83 5.70
C SER A 136 -43.13 19.55 4.78
N PHE A 137 -43.51 19.78 3.52
CA PHE A 137 -42.65 20.30 2.47
C PHE A 137 -43.08 21.70 2.08
N THR A 138 -42.28 22.70 2.44
CA THR A 138 -42.48 24.10 2.04
C THR A 138 -41.39 24.53 1.06
N LEU A 139 -41.75 25.36 0.08
CA LEU A 139 -40.84 25.82 -0.97
C LEU A 139 -39.64 26.63 -0.41
N ASP A 140 -39.77 27.15 0.81
CA ASP A 140 -38.74 27.92 1.53
C ASP A 140 -37.87 27.09 2.49
N THR A 141 -38.17 25.80 2.71
CA THR A 141 -37.33 24.95 3.57
C THR A 141 -36.23 24.30 2.74
N PRO A 142 -34.94 24.56 3.03
CA PRO A 142 -33.85 23.90 2.34
C PRO A 142 -33.91 22.40 2.64
N ILE A 143 -34.04 21.60 1.58
CA ILE A 143 -34.00 20.15 1.66
C ILE A 143 -32.55 19.77 1.99
N SER A 144 -32.26 19.64 3.28
CA SER A 144 -30.94 19.25 3.75
C SER A 144 -30.86 17.73 3.80
N PRO A 145 -29.76 17.12 3.32
CA PRO A 145 -29.58 15.68 3.44
C PRO A 145 -29.60 15.26 4.91
N SER A 146 -29.95 14.00 5.17
CA SER A 146 -30.03 13.51 6.54
C SER A 146 -28.66 13.64 7.22
N ALA A 147 -28.64 13.83 8.54
CA ALA A 147 -27.39 13.90 9.28
C ALA A 147 -26.55 12.63 9.07
N LEU A 148 -27.20 11.47 8.98
CA LEU A 148 -26.57 10.17 8.73
C LEU A 148 -25.88 10.15 7.35
N ASP A 149 -26.54 10.62 6.29
CA ASP A 149 -25.94 10.66 4.95
C ASP A 149 -24.66 11.51 4.91
N ARG A 150 -24.66 12.64 5.63
CA ARG A 150 -23.45 13.48 5.77
C ARG A 150 -22.33 12.75 6.51
N TRP A 151 -22.62 12.04 7.59
CA TRP A 151 -21.62 11.29 8.35
C TRP A 151 -21.04 10.13 7.53
N VAL A 152 -21.89 9.34 6.86
CA VAL A 152 -21.48 8.22 6.00
C VAL A 152 -20.54 8.72 4.90
N ASN A 153 -20.97 9.74 4.16
CA ASN A 153 -20.17 10.28 3.07
C ASN A 153 -18.88 10.92 3.59
N GLY A 154 -18.93 11.65 4.71
CA GLY A 154 -17.75 12.20 5.37
C GLY A 154 -16.71 11.12 5.73
N HIS A 155 -17.15 10.00 6.30
CA HIS A 155 -16.28 8.86 6.59
C HIS A 155 -15.67 8.25 5.33
N TRP A 156 -16.46 8.07 4.27
CA TRP A 156 -15.95 7.51 3.00
C TRP A 156 -14.98 8.46 2.31
N PHE A 157 -15.26 9.76 2.22
CA PHE A 157 -14.32 10.75 1.68
C PHE A 157 -13.01 10.78 2.47
N THR A 158 -13.09 10.74 3.80
CA THR A 158 -11.90 10.71 4.66
C THR A 158 -11.09 9.43 4.43
N SER A 159 -11.76 8.28 4.33
CA SER A 159 -11.10 7.00 4.02
C SER A 159 -10.39 7.03 2.66
N LEU A 160 -11.03 7.61 1.64
CA LEU A 160 -10.44 7.78 0.31
C LEU A 160 -9.20 8.69 0.37
N ALA A 161 -9.29 9.80 1.10
CA ALA A 161 -8.17 10.73 1.26
C ALA A 161 -6.96 10.07 1.92
N PHE A 162 -7.15 9.34 3.03
CA PHE A 162 -6.05 8.60 3.67
C PHE A 162 -5.43 7.54 2.76
N SER A 163 -6.25 6.84 1.97
CA SER A 163 -5.77 5.88 0.97
C SER A 163 -4.89 6.54 -0.10
N LEU A 164 -5.34 7.67 -0.66
CA LEU A 164 -4.57 8.43 -1.65
C LEU A 164 -3.31 9.04 -1.05
N CYS A 165 -3.35 9.57 0.17
CA CYS A 165 -2.16 10.03 0.89
C CYS A 165 -1.15 8.89 1.09
N THR A 166 -1.61 7.70 1.46
CA THR A 166 -0.76 6.51 1.57
C THR A 166 -0.11 6.19 0.22
N ALA A 167 -0.87 6.21 -0.88
CA ALA A 167 -0.36 5.98 -2.22
C ALA A 167 0.69 7.03 -2.64
N LEU A 168 0.47 8.32 -2.33
CA LEU A 168 1.42 9.40 -2.60
C LEU A 168 2.71 9.25 -1.79
N ILE A 169 2.61 8.92 -0.50
CA ILE A 169 3.80 8.71 0.34
C ILE A 169 4.58 7.48 -0.15
N ALA A 170 3.87 6.40 -0.52
CA ALA A 170 4.44 5.22 -1.13
C ALA A 170 5.24 5.54 -2.43
N THR A 171 4.70 6.37 -3.32
CA THR A 171 5.43 6.76 -4.54
C THR A 171 6.65 7.62 -4.25
N ILE A 172 6.59 8.53 -3.26
CA ILE A 172 7.76 9.31 -2.81
C ILE A 172 8.85 8.39 -2.26
N ILE A 173 8.49 7.39 -1.45
CA ILE A 173 9.45 6.41 -0.92
C ILE A 173 10.12 5.63 -2.06
N LYS A 174 9.37 5.21 -3.08
CA LYS A 174 9.97 4.56 -4.26
C LYS A 174 11.00 5.45 -4.93
N GLN A 175 10.71 6.74 -5.08
CA GLN A 175 11.66 7.71 -5.64
C GLN A 175 12.91 7.84 -4.76
N TRP A 176 12.78 7.86 -3.43
CA TRP A 176 13.93 7.87 -2.52
C TRP A 176 14.77 6.61 -2.61
N ILE A 177 14.15 5.42 -2.67
CA ILE A 177 14.84 4.14 -2.84
C ILE A 177 15.60 4.12 -4.17
N GLN A 178 14.95 4.54 -5.25
CA GLN A 178 15.58 4.61 -6.57
C GLN A 178 16.78 5.57 -6.55
N GLN A 179 16.60 6.76 -5.97
CA GLN A 179 17.67 7.75 -5.88
C GLN A 179 18.82 7.28 -4.97
N TYR A 180 18.52 6.56 -3.90
CA TYR A 180 19.52 5.98 -3.01
C TYR A 180 20.45 5.02 -3.76
N ARG A 181 19.87 4.13 -4.57
CA ARG A 181 20.57 3.13 -5.39
C ARG A 181 21.24 3.69 -6.65
N THR A 182 21.09 4.98 -6.97
CA THR A 182 21.74 5.56 -8.17
C THR A 182 23.26 5.44 -8.06
N PHE A 183 23.86 4.87 -9.10
CA PHE A 183 25.30 4.70 -9.19
C PHE A 183 26.03 6.06 -9.19
N THR A 184 27.19 6.11 -8.55
CA THR A 184 28.07 7.29 -8.54
C THR A 184 29.43 6.98 -9.12
N PHE A 185 29.89 7.84 -10.02
CA PHE A 185 31.22 7.76 -10.61
C PHE A 185 32.31 8.29 -9.66
N GLY A 186 33.52 7.72 -9.74
CA GLY A 186 34.68 8.16 -8.96
C GLY A 186 35.46 6.99 -8.35
N SER A 187 36.47 7.32 -7.54
CA SER A 187 37.23 6.34 -6.75
C SER A 187 36.34 5.63 -5.74
N THR A 188 36.77 4.43 -5.33
CA THR A 188 36.01 3.57 -4.42
C THR A 188 35.69 4.30 -3.11
N MET A 189 36.67 5.00 -2.54
CA MET A 189 36.50 5.81 -1.34
C MET A 189 35.41 6.90 -1.48
N LYS A 190 35.37 7.62 -2.61
CA LYS A 190 34.34 8.66 -2.83
C LYS A 190 32.95 8.07 -2.92
N ARG A 191 32.81 6.88 -3.53
CA ARG A 191 31.54 6.14 -3.58
C ARG A 191 31.08 5.74 -2.17
N VAL A 192 32.01 5.33 -1.30
CA VAL A 192 31.75 5.00 0.12
C VAL A 192 31.17 6.19 0.86
N PHE A 193 31.84 7.32 0.81
CA PHE A 193 31.37 8.51 1.51
C PHE A 193 30.03 9.00 0.99
N HIS A 194 29.81 8.95 -0.32
CA HIS A 194 28.54 9.37 -0.91
C HIS A 194 27.38 8.45 -0.52
N ARG A 195 27.57 7.13 -0.56
CA ARG A 195 26.58 6.15 -0.08
C ARG A 195 26.29 6.36 1.40
N GLN A 196 27.31 6.54 2.22
CA GLN A 196 27.15 6.73 3.66
C GLN A 196 26.40 8.04 3.97
N PHE A 197 26.70 9.12 3.24
CA PHE A 197 25.96 10.38 3.35
C PHE A 197 24.48 10.20 3.03
N ARG A 198 24.14 9.47 1.96
CA ARG A 198 22.75 9.16 1.61
C ARG A 198 22.06 8.30 2.67
N HIS A 199 22.75 7.29 3.20
CA HIS A 199 22.22 6.41 4.23
C HIS A 199 21.93 7.18 5.53
N MET A 200 22.86 8.05 5.94
CA MET A 200 22.65 8.99 7.05
C MET A 200 21.47 9.93 6.78
N GLY A 201 21.31 10.38 5.52
CA GLY A 201 20.15 11.14 5.07
C GLY A 201 18.84 10.38 5.32
N LEU A 202 18.72 9.13 4.84
CA LEU A 202 17.53 8.30 5.03
C LEU A 202 17.17 8.14 6.51
N ASN A 203 18.16 7.92 7.37
CA ASN A 203 17.96 7.80 8.81
C ASN A 203 17.56 9.12 9.47
N LYS A 204 18.18 10.23 9.06
CA LYS A 204 17.84 11.58 9.57
C LYS A 204 16.42 11.99 9.20
N TRP A 205 15.97 11.68 7.99
CA TRP A 205 14.60 11.90 7.53
C TRP A 205 13.60 10.85 8.02
N ARG A 206 14.05 9.88 8.82
CA ARG A 206 13.21 8.82 9.41
C ARG A 206 12.43 8.01 8.36
N VAL A 207 13.00 7.83 7.17
CA VAL A 207 12.38 7.03 6.09
C VAL A 207 11.93 5.64 6.55
N PRO A 208 12.72 4.88 7.34
CA PRO A 208 12.27 3.58 7.84
C PRO A 208 10.98 3.66 8.69
N VAL A 209 10.82 4.74 9.47
CA VAL A 209 9.62 4.96 10.29
C VAL A 209 8.42 5.29 9.42
N ILE A 210 8.60 6.11 8.38
CA ILE A 210 7.52 6.45 7.44
C ILE A 210 7.04 5.18 6.72
N ILE A 211 7.96 4.31 6.29
CA ILE A 211 7.62 3.02 5.65
C ILE A 211 6.84 2.13 6.62
N ALA A 212 7.25 2.06 7.88
CA ALA A 212 6.53 1.30 8.91
C ALA A 212 5.14 1.88 9.24
N LEU A 213 4.92 3.19 9.03
CA LEU A 213 3.63 3.84 9.24
C LEU A 213 2.65 3.69 8.07
N LEU A 214 3.12 3.48 6.84
CA LEU A 214 2.25 3.34 5.66
C LEU A 214 1.11 2.30 5.85
N PRO A 215 1.37 1.06 6.31
CA PRO A 215 0.30 0.09 6.57
C PRO A 215 -0.71 0.59 7.59
N SER A 216 -0.27 1.34 8.61
CA SER A 216 -1.16 1.84 9.66
C SER A 216 -2.15 2.90 9.13
N LEU A 217 -1.72 3.78 8.22
CA LEU A 217 -2.60 4.75 7.57
C LEU A 217 -3.67 4.05 6.72
N LEU A 218 -3.28 2.99 6.03
CA LEU A 218 -4.15 2.21 5.17
C LEU A 218 -5.12 1.32 5.96
N HIS A 219 -4.71 0.80 7.12
CA HIS A 219 -5.67 0.18 8.03
C HIS A 219 -6.65 1.21 8.61
N ALA A 220 -6.18 2.40 8.98
CA ALA A 220 -7.04 3.47 9.47
C ALA A 220 -8.09 3.87 8.42
N SER A 221 -7.72 3.96 7.14
CA SER A 221 -8.68 4.22 6.06
C SER A 221 -9.72 3.09 5.95
N LEU A 222 -9.30 1.84 6.06
CA LEU A 222 -10.22 0.69 6.04
C LEU A 222 -11.19 0.71 7.22
N PHE A 223 -10.74 1.02 8.43
CA PHE A 223 -11.63 1.17 9.59
C PHE A 223 -12.62 2.32 9.43
N LEU A 224 -12.19 3.48 8.91
CA LEU A 224 -13.07 4.60 8.61
C LEU A 224 -14.14 4.22 7.58
N PHE A 225 -13.75 3.47 6.54
CA PHE A 225 -14.67 2.98 5.53
C PHE A 225 -15.70 2.01 6.12
N LEU A 226 -15.26 1.03 6.91
CA LEU A 226 -16.16 0.08 7.59
C LEU A 226 -17.12 0.77 8.56
N ALA A 227 -16.67 1.80 9.27
CA ALA A 227 -17.53 2.62 10.13
C ALA A 227 -18.62 3.32 9.29
N GLY A 228 -18.24 3.93 8.16
CA GLY A 228 -19.19 4.52 7.21
C GLY A 228 -20.18 3.48 6.65
N MET A 229 -19.71 2.27 6.32
CA MET A 229 -20.56 1.16 5.87
C MET A 229 -21.56 0.73 6.94
N SER A 230 -21.13 0.66 8.19
CA SER A 230 -22.01 0.29 9.31
C SER A 230 -23.10 1.35 9.55
N LEU A 231 -22.74 2.64 9.43
CA LEU A 231 -23.70 3.74 9.49
C LEU A 231 -24.68 3.74 8.31
N PHE A 232 -24.21 3.37 7.12
CA PHE A 232 -25.04 3.26 5.93
C PHE A 232 -26.09 2.14 6.02
N LEU A 233 -25.74 1.02 6.68
CA LEU A 233 -26.63 -0.14 6.83
C LEU A 233 -27.62 -0.03 8.01
N LEU A 234 -27.39 0.88 8.96
CA LEU A 234 -28.27 1.07 10.12
C LEU A 234 -29.74 1.41 9.80
N PRO A 235 -30.04 2.28 8.80
CA PRO A 235 -31.42 2.60 8.43
C PRO A 235 -32.05 1.64 7.40
N LEU A 236 -31.30 0.65 6.87
CA LEU A 236 -31.85 -0.42 6.01
C LEU A 236 -32.54 -1.50 6.86
#